data_AF-B8ILV2-F1
#
_entry.id   AF-B8ILV2-F1
#
_cell.length_a   1.000
_cell.length_b   1.000
_cell.length_c   1.000
_cell.angle_alpha   90.00
_cell.angle_beta   90.00
_cell.angle_gamma   90.00
#
_symmetry.space_group_name_H-M   'P 1'
#
loop_
_entity.id
_entity.type
_entity.pdbx_description
1 polymer ?
#
loop_
_entity_poly.entity_id
_entity_poly.type
_entity_poly.pdbx_seq_one_letter_code
_entity_poly.pdbx_strand_id
1 'polypeptide(L)' 'MPEAAELAAIDARLTELRLQREALQYVDDFAFWGAQSRAIDAEVRSLQARRAELTRAILQRQPFQGSAAAISGHV' A
#
# COMPACT_ATOMS: atom_id res chain seq x y z
N MET A 1 5.78 0.23 -16.29
CA MET A 1 4.99 -0.72 -15.47
C MET A 1 3.91 0.09 -14.74
N PRO A 2 2.68 0.12 -15.27
CA PRO A 2 1.59 0.92 -14.68
C PRO A 2 1.31 0.56 -13.21
N GLU A 3 1.58 -0.68 -12.80
CA GLU A 3 1.35 -1.19 -11.44
C GLU A 3 2.31 -0.56 -10.41
N ALA A 4 3.54 -0.25 -10.80
CA ALA A 4 4.51 0.42 -9.92
C ALA A 4 4.13 1.89 -9.68
N ALA A 5 3.56 2.55 -10.69
CA ALA A 5 3.02 3.91 -10.55
C ALA A 5 1.76 3.92 -9.68
N GLU A 6 0.88 2.92 -9.83
CA GLU A 6 -0.30 2.74 -8.97
C GLU A 6 0.11 2.48 -7.51
N LEU A 7 1.13 1.65 -7.26
CA LEU A 7 1.64 1.41 -5.90
C LEU A 7 2.19 2.70 -5.27
N ALA A 8 2.96 3.50 -6.03
CA ALA A 8 3.49 4.78 -5.57
C ALA A 8 2.38 5.80 -5.26
N ALA A 9 1.31 5.84 -6.08
CA ALA A 9 0.15 6.68 -5.83
C ALA A 9 -0.61 6.27 -4.55
N ILE A 10 -0.75 4.96 -4.32
CA ILE A 10 -1.35 4.44 -3.08
C ILE A 10 -0.49 4.81 -1.85
N ASP A 11 0.83 4.67 -1.94
CA ASP A 11 1.74 5.05 -0.85
C ASP A 11 1.71 6.56 -0.55
N ALA A 12 1.59 7.40 -1.59
CA ALA A 12 1.40 8.83 -1.44
C ALA A 12 0.07 9.16 -0.74
N ARG A 13 -1.03 8.51 -1.15
CA ARG A 13 -2.35 8.71 -0.54
C ARG A 13 -2.41 8.24 0.92
N LEU A 14 -1.76 7.12 1.24
CA LEU A 14 -1.62 6.66 2.63
C LEU A 14 -0.84 7.66 3.49
N THR A 15 0.17 8.31 2.92
CA THR A 15 0.92 9.37 3.61
C THR A 15 0.04 10.60 3.86
N GLU A 16 -0.74 11.01 2.86
CA GLU A 16 -1.68 12.12 3.00
C GLU A 16 -2.73 11.85 4.09
N LEU A 17 -3.33 10.66 4.10
CA LEU A 17 -4.32 10.25 5.11
C LEU A 17 -3.74 10.25 6.54
N ARG A 18 -2.45 9.93 6.69
CA ARG A 18 -1.76 10.03 7.99
C ARG A 18 -1.64 11.48 8.44
N LEU A 19 -1.26 12.38 7.55
CA LEU A 19 -1.17 13.81 7.85
C LEU A 19 -2.55 14.40 8.18
N GLN A 20 -3.60 14.00 7.44
CA GLN A 20 -4.97 14.40 7.75
C GLN A 20 -5.42 13.91 9.13
N ARG A 21 -5.08 12.68 9.50
CA ARG A 21 -5.38 12.12 10.82
C ARG A 21 -4.63 12.81 11.95
N GLU A 22 -3.40 13.26 11.71
CA GLU A 22 -2.64 14.08 12.66
C GLU A 22 -3.28 15.46 12.81
N ALA A 23 -3.68 16.10 11.71
CA ALA A 23 -4.37 17.39 11.75
C ALA A 23 -5.71 17.34 12.51
N LEU A 24 -6.42 16.20 12.45
CA LEU A 24 -7.65 16.01 13.22
C LEU A 24 -7.44 16.09 14.74
N GLN A 25 -6.24 15.84 15.27
CA GLN A 25 -5.98 15.92 16.71
C GLN A 25 -6.18 17.32 17.30
N TYR A 26 -6.21 18.34 16.45
CA TYR A 26 -6.40 19.75 16.83
C TYR A 26 -7.84 20.23 16.62
N VAL A 27 -8.79 19.33 16.31
CA VAL A 27 -10.19 19.68 16.10
C VAL A 27 -10.98 19.48 17.39
N ASP A 28 -11.57 20.57 17.90
CA ASP A 28 -12.37 20.56 19.13
C ASP A 28 -13.76 19.93 18.97
N ASP A 29 -14.25 19.82 17.73
CA ASP A 29 -15.54 19.18 17.43
C ASP A 29 -15.38 17.65 17.40
N PHE A 30 -15.83 17.02 18.49
CA PHE A 30 -15.78 15.56 18.65
C PHE A 30 -16.60 14.80 17.59
N ALA A 31 -17.75 15.33 17.16
CA ALA A 31 -18.60 14.67 16.17
C ALA A 31 -17.94 14.69 14.79
N PHE A 32 -17.37 15.84 14.42
CA PHE A 32 -16.57 15.98 13.21
C PHE A 32 -15.32 15.08 13.26
N TRP A 33 -14.57 15.12 14.36
CA TRP A 33 -13.39 14.28 14.57
C TRP A 33 -13.70 12.80 14.40
N GLY A 34 -14.78 12.32 15.02
CA GLY A 34 -15.19 10.93 14.95
C GLY A 34 -15.64 10.51 13.55
N ALA A 35 -16.35 11.36 12.83
CA ALA A 35 -16.77 11.10 11.45
C ALA A 35 -15.56 11.02 10.51
N GLN A 36 -14.65 11.99 10.59
CA GLN A 36 -13.46 12.05 9.74
C GLN A 36 -12.46 10.93 10.06
N SER A 37 -12.25 10.61 11.34
CA SER A 37 -11.39 9.49 11.73
C SER A 37 -11.90 8.16 11.16
N ARG A 38 -13.22 7.92 11.23
CA ARG A 38 -13.84 6.71 10.64
C ARG A 38 -13.70 6.67 9.12
N ALA A 39 -13.83 7.82 8.45
CA ALA A 39 -13.65 7.93 7.00
C ALA A 39 -12.20 7.61 6.59
N ILE A 40 -11.22 8.20 7.28
CA ILE A 40 -9.79 7.93 7.07
C ILE A 40 -9.49 6.45 7.30
N ASP A 41 -10.00 5.85 8.37
CA ASP A 41 -9.76 4.43 8.67
C ASP A 41 -10.35 3.51 7.60
N ALA A 42 -11.51 3.85 7.04
CA ALA A 42 -12.12 3.10 5.93
C ALA A 42 -11.27 3.18 4.66
N GLU A 43 -10.77 4.37 4.34
CA GLU A 43 -9.92 4.59 3.16
C GLU A 43 -8.54 3.94 3.31
N VAL A 44 -7.92 4.01 4.49
CA VAL A 44 -6.66 3.32 4.76
C VAL A 44 -6.82 1.81 4.57
N ARG A 45 -7.92 1.21 5.06
CA ARG A 45 -8.16 -0.23 4.87
C ARG A 45 -8.30 -0.61 3.40
N SER A 46 -9.04 0.17 2.60
CA SER A 46 -9.23 -0.13 1.18
C SER A 46 -7.92 0.01 0.39
N LEU A 47 -7.15 1.07 0.67
CA LEU A 47 -5.86 1.30 0.03
C LEU A 47 -4.82 0.25 0.42
N GLN A 48 -4.78 -0.19 1.68
CA GLN A 48 -3.89 -1.27 2.11
C GLN A 48 -4.22 -2.60 1.44
N ALA A 49 -5.51 -2.93 1.30
CA ALA A 49 -5.94 -4.12 0.58
C ALA A 49 -5.50 -4.07 -0.90
N ARG A 50 -5.71 -2.92 -1.55
CA ARG A 50 -5.29 -2.72 -2.95
C ARG A 50 -3.77 -2.79 -3.12
N ARG A 51 -3.02 -2.19 -2.19
CA ARG A 51 -1.56 -2.24 -2.16
C ARG A 51 -1.05 -3.69 -2.05
N ALA A 52 -1.66 -4.49 -1.18
CA ALA A 52 -1.31 -5.89 -1.00
C ALA A 52 -1.60 -6.72 -2.25
N GLU A 53 -2.75 -6.50 -2.89
CA GLU A 53 -3.11 -7.14 -4.16
C GLU A 53 -2.10 -6.81 -5.27
N LEU A 54 -1.77 -5.54 -5.46
CA LEU A 54 -0.79 -5.10 -6.46
C LEU A 54 0.60 -5.65 -6.19
N THR A 55 1.04 -5.64 -4.93
CA THR A 55 2.34 -6.21 -4.51
C THR A 55 2.40 -7.69 -4.87
N ARG A 56 1.32 -8.43 -4.60
CA ARG A 56 1.23 -9.86 -4.95
C ARG A 56 1.25 -10.06 -6.46
N ALA A 57 0.52 -9.25 -7.23
CA ALA A 57 0.50 -9.34 -8.69
C ALA A 57 1.88 -9.05 -9.31
N ILE A 58 2.62 -8.07 -8.77
CA ILE A 58 3.99 -7.76 -9.19
C ILE A 58 4.92 -8.94 -8.89
N LEU A 59 4.86 -9.49 -7.68
CA LEU A 59 5.71 -10.63 -7.27
C LEU A 59 5.42 -11.90 -8.09
N GLN A 60 4.16 -12.19 -8.41
CA GLN A 60 3.78 -13.35 -9.23
C GLN A 60 4.28 -13.26 -10.68
N ARG A 61 4.46 -12.03 -11.18
CA ARG A 61 4.96 -11.78 -12.54
C ARG A 61 6.47 -11.70 -12.60
N GLN A 62 7.17 -11.68 -11.47
CA GLN A 62 8.60 -11.92 -11.46
C GLN A 62 8.83 -13.43 -11.50
N PRO A 63 9.24 -14.02 -12.65
CA PRO A 63 9.71 -15.39 -12.64
C PRO A 63 10.86 -15.45 -11.63
N PHE A 64 10.83 -16.45 -10.76
CA PHE A 64 11.95 -16.78 -9.89
C PHE A 64 13.18 -16.93 -10.80
N GLN A 65 14.04 -15.92 -10.87
CA GLN A 65 15.39 -16.05 -11.42
C GLN A 65 16.25 -16.83 -10.40
N GLY A 66 15.70 -17.93 -9.90
CA GLY A 66 16.49 -18.97 -9.27
C GLY A 66 17.28 -19.61 -10.37
N SER A 67 18.56 -19.32 -10.37
CA SER A 67 19.62 -19.99 -11.11
C SER A 67 19.42 -21.51 -11.17
N ALA A 68 18.69 -21.99 -12.18
CA ALA A 68 18.66 -23.39 -12.58
C ALA A 68 19.86 -23.74 -13.48
N ALA A 69 20.85 -22.84 -13.59
CA ALA A 69 22.03 -23.00 -14.42
C ALA A 69 23.28 -23.51 -13.65
N ALA A 70 23.19 -23.77 -12.34
CA ALA A 70 24.35 -24.12 -11.53
C ALA A 70 24.46 -25.61 -11.11
N ILE A 71 23.47 -26.47 -11.41
CA ILE A 71 23.49 -27.90 -11.01
C ILE A 71 23.53 -28.84 -12.23
N SER A 72 24.13 -28.40 -13.34
CA SER A 72 24.41 -29.27 -14.48
C SER A 72 25.81 -28.95 -15.00
N GLY A 73 26.85 -29.47 -14.34
CA GLY A 73 28.22 -29.24 -14.80
C GLY A 73 29.34 -29.69 -13.86
N HIS A 74 29.41 -30.98 -13.53
CA HIS A 74 30.61 -31.81 -13.26
C HIS A 74 30.07 -33.14 -12.73
N VAL A 75 30.04 -34.23 -13.51
CA VAL A 75 31.17 -35.13 -13.85
C VAL A 75 32.12 -35.34 -12.68
#